data_AF-A0A5P9BCJ3-F1
#
_entry.id   AF-A0A5P9BCJ3-F1
#
_cell.length_a   1.000
_cell.length_b   1.000
_cell.length_c   1.000
_cell.angle_alpha   90.00
_cell.angle_beta   90.00
_cell.angle_gamma   90.00
#
_symmetry.space_group_name_H-M   'P 1'
#
loop_
_entity.id
_entity.type
_entity.pdbx_description
1 polymer ?
#
loop_
_entity_poly.entity_id
_entity_poly.type
_entity_poly.pdbx_seq_one_letter_code
_entity_poly.pdbx_strand_id
1 'polypeptide(L)'
;MCDEFRGTHSEFFFYFRHNWRYGGRRLICPAIGKESDYHSMKTIIHKWKSISLIEEDVKLPTGSSITHTTIQHPGAAVILPITSNGKVILINQFRPSLKKWLLELPAGTMEQGETPLDCAKRELEEETGYSAGQFQSLGQVTPLAGFCDEIQHLFVASELNLTTRFSCDDDEVIEVLELTIEELQQKIRNDQITDTKTIACLSKAQLCGYL
;
A
#
# COMPACT_ATOMS: atom_id res chain seq x y z
N MET A 1 -31.50 28.59 11.15
CA MET A 1 -31.37 29.85 10.39
C MET A 1 -30.27 29.61 9.37
N CYS A 2 -30.63 29.75 8.10
CA CYS A 2 -29.88 29.32 6.92
C CYS A 2 -28.52 30.03 6.75
N ASP A 3 -27.58 29.34 6.10
CA ASP A 3 -27.02 29.73 4.78
C ASP A 3 -25.98 28.66 4.39
N GLU A 4 -26.35 27.74 3.49
CA GLU A 4 -26.13 27.76 2.04
C GLU A 4 -24.71 27.34 1.60
N PHE A 5 -24.67 26.10 1.13
CA PHE A 5 -23.61 25.44 0.37
C PHE A 5 -23.44 26.09 -1.01
N ARG A 6 -22.26 26.63 -1.31
CA ARG A 6 -21.69 26.69 -2.68
C ARG A 6 -20.16 26.70 -2.60
N GLY A 7 -19.53 25.62 -3.05
CA GLY A 7 -18.08 25.54 -3.21
C GLY A 7 -17.73 24.38 -4.15
N THR A 8 -17.00 24.69 -5.21
CA THR A 8 -16.76 23.87 -6.41
C THR A 8 -15.69 22.79 -6.20
N HIS A 9 -15.79 21.71 -6.99
CA HIS A 9 -14.82 20.61 -7.09
C HIS A 9 -13.43 21.10 -7.54
N SER A 10 -12.57 21.53 -6.62
CA SER A 10 -11.11 21.62 -6.83
C SER A 10 -10.26 21.78 -5.55
N GLU A 11 -10.83 21.77 -4.34
CA GLU A 11 -10.07 22.02 -3.10
C GLU A 11 -9.91 20.77 -2.22
N PHE A 12 -9.10 19.79 -2.69
CA PHE A 12 -8.70 18.66 -1.84
C PHE A 12 -7.18 18.44 -1.72
N PHE A 13 -6.36 19.40 -2.18
CA PHE A 13 -4.90 19.24 -2.21
C PHE A 13 -4.10 20.16 -1.28
N PHE A 14 -4.72 20.67 -0.21
CA PHE A 14 -4.02 21.56 0.73
C PHE A 14 -4.31 21.23 2.19
N TYR A 15 -3.88 20.07 2.67
CA TYR A 15 -3.70 19.87 4.11
C TYR A 15 -2.54 18.90 4.38
N PHE A 16 -1.36 19.47 4.68
CA PHE A 16 -0.33 19.01 5.63
C PHE A 16 1.02 19.70 5.32
N ARG A 17 1.06 21.03 5.36
CA ARG A 17 2.30 21.78 5.67
C ARG A 17 2.30 22.08 7.16
N HIS A 18 2.64 21.10 8.00
CA HIS A 18 2.99 21.36 9.39
C HIS A 18 4.50 21.15 9.58
N ASN A 19 5.12 22.17 10.15
CA ASN A 19 6.54 22.32 10.43
C ASN A 19 7.09 21.16 11.28
N TRP A 20 7.69 20.17 10.65
CA TRP A 20 8.63 19.27 11.33
C TRP A 20 9.98 19.98 11.47
N ARG A 21 10.22 20.60 12.62
CA ARG A 21 11.55 21.08 13.04
C ARG A 21 12.34 19.91 13.62
N TYR A 22 12.88 19.04 12.75
CA TYR A 22 14.01 18.21 13.16
C TYR A 22 15.27 19.09 13.19
N GLY A 23 15.95 19.15 14.33
CA GLY A 23 17.24 19.83 14.53
C GLY A 23 18.41 19.17 13.79
N GLY A 24 18.26 18.86 12.50
CA GLY A 24 19.29 18.30 11.63
C GLY A 24 19.49 19.20 10.42
N ARG A 25 20.76 19.47 10.05
CA ARG A 25 21.09 20.26 8.86
C ARG A 25 20.46 19.61 7.63
N ARG A 26 19.62 20.36 6.91
CA ARG A 26 19.03 19.93 5.64
C ARG A 26 20.13 19.97 4.58
N LEU A 27 20.73 18.82 4.30
CA LEU A 27 21.69 18.67 3.19
C LEU A 27 20.90 18.38 1.92
N ILE A 28 20.50 19.44 1.21
CA ILE A 28 20.01 19.33 -0.16
C ILE A 28 21.22 19.59 -1.06
N CYS A 29 21.47 18.71 -2.04
CA CYS A 29 22.50 18.95 -3.06
C CYS A 29 22.15 20.25 -3.81
N PRO A 30 23.05 21.24 -3.91
CA PRO A 30 22.67 22.59 -4.34
C PRO A 30 22.35 22.65 -5.84
N ALA A 31 21.14 23.11 -6.16
CA ALA A 31 20.87 24.12 -7.19
C ALA A 31 19.46 24.69 -6.95
N ILE A 32 19.31 26.01 -7.09
CA ILE A 32 18.04 26.73 -6.89
C ILE A 32 17.60 27.22 -8.27
N GLY A 33 16.50 26.67 -8.78
CA GLY A 33 15.89 27.08 -10.06
C GLY A 33 14.46 27.57 -9.86
N LYS A 34 14.08 28.64 -10.57
CA LYS A 34 12.73 29.23 -10.53
C LYS A 34 11.68 28.31 -11.17
N GLU A 35 10.45 28.39 -10.68
CA GLU A 35 9.25 27.72 -11.20
C GLU A 35 8.86 28.26 -12.59
N SER A 36 8.48 27.35 -13.49
CA SER A 36 7.87 27.64 -14.78
C SER A 36 6.97 26.45 -15.13
N ASP A 37 5.72 26.71 -15.48
CA ASP A 37 4.73 25.69 -15.85
C ASP A 37 5.18 24.93 -17.10
N TYR A 38 5.32 23.62 -16.98
CA TYR A 38 5.78 22.73 -18.06
C TYR A 38 4.75 21.64 -18.31
N HIS A 39 4.41 21.38 -19.57
CA HIS A 39 3.67 20.19 -19.98
C HIS A 39 4.63 19.00 -19.94
N SER A 40 4.50 18.14 -18.94
CA SER A 40 5.22 16.86 -18.87
C SER A 40 4.79 15.98 -20.05
N MET A 41 5.75 15.60 -20.90
CA MET A 41 5.53 14.55 -21.89
C MET A 41 5.67 13.20 -21.18
N LYS A 42 4.54 12.48 -21.06
CA LYS A 42 4.49 11.14 -20.48
C LYS A 42 4.36 10.10 -21.60
N THR A 43 5.27 9.13 -21.63
CA THR A 43 5.26 8.01 -22.57
C THR A 43 5.04 6.70 -21.81
N ILE A 44 4.08 5.90 -22.25
CA ILE A 44 3.90 4.52 -21.75
C ILE A 44 4.80 3.61 -22.58
N ILE A 45 5.85 3.06 -21.96
CA ILE A 45 6.76 2.09 -22.59
C ILE A 45 6.08 0.72 -22.67
N HIS A 46 5.43 0.31 -21.59
CA HIS A 46 4.72 -0.96 -21.51
C HIS A 46 3.57 -0.91 -20.52
N LYS A 47 2.53 -1.71 -20.74
CA LYS A 47 1.38 -1.84 -19.83
C LYS A 47 1.01 -3.31 -19.65
N TRP A 48 0.83 -3.72 -18.41
CA TRP A 48 0.38 -5.05 -18.01
C TRP A 48 -0.63 -4.95 -16.86
N LYS A 49 -1.83 -5.54 -17.04
CA LYS A 49 -2.99 -5.32 -16.17
C LYS A 49 -3.17 -3.80 -15.87
N SER A 50 -3.25 -3.41 -14.61
CA SER A 50 -3.38 -2.01 -14.14
C SER A 50 -2.05 -1.28 -13.94
N ILE A 51 -0.91 -1.96 -14.16
CA ILE A 51 0.45 -1.44 -13.95
C ILE A 51 1.06 -1.01 -15.29
N SER A 52 1.86 0.06 -15.30
CA SER A 52 2.54 0.54 -16.50
C SER A 52 4.00 0.92 -16.22
N LEU A 53 4.91 0.57 -17.14
CA LEU A 53 6.25 1.18 -17.18
C LEU A 53 6.15 2.46 -18.01
N ILE A 54 6.46 3.60 -17.40
CA ILE A 54 6.35 4.91 -18.01
C ILE A 54 7.69 5.64 -17.99
N GLU A 55 7.83 6.58 -18.90
CA GLU A 55 8.92 7.55 -18.92
C GLU A 55 8.34 8.96 -19.01
N GLU A 56 8.80 9.86 -18.15
CA GLU A 56 8.34 11.25 -18.11
C GLU A 56 9.48 12.22 -17.78
N ASP A 57 9.35 13.45 -18.26
CA ASP A 57 10.27 14.52 -17.90
C ASP A 57 9.88 15.12 -16.53
N VAL A 58 10.77 14.99 -15.55
CA VAL A 58 10.58 15.44 -14.17
C VAL A 58 11.53 16.58 -13.85
N LYS A 59 10.98 17.68 -13.33
CA LYS A 59 11.76 18.77 -12.76
C LYS A 59 12.10 18.45 -11.31
N LEU A 60 13.38 18.28 -11.03
CA LEU A 60 13.86 18.04 -9.68
C LEU A 60 13.79 19.32 -8.83
N PRO A 61 13.76 19.21 -7.49
CA PRO A 61 13.86 20.37 -6.60
C PRO A 61 15.14 21.20 -6.80
N THR A 62 16.16 20.61 -7.44
CA THR A 62 17.40 21.30 -7.83
C THR A 62 17.22 22.25 -9.02
N GLY A 63 16.06 22.21 -9.69
CA GLY A 63 15.78 22.96 -10.92
C GLY A 63 16.20 22.24 -12.20
N SER A 64 17.03 21.20 -12.13
CA SER A 64 17.38 20.35 -13.27
C SER A 64 16.18 19.53 -13.74
N SER A 65 16.07 19.30 -15.05
CA SER A 65 15.12 18.35 -15.62
C SER A 65 15.83 17.03 -15.90
N ILE A 66 15.15 15.93 -15.59
CA ILE A 66 15.61 14.58 -15.92
C ILE A 66 14.49 13.86 -16.66
N THR A 67 14.86 12.91 -17.50
CA THR A 67 13.93 11.88 -17.97
C THR A 67 13.92 10.77 -16.92
N HIS A 68 12.76 10.48 -16.34
CA HIS A 68 12.60 9.52 -15.25
C HIS A 68 11.72 8.36 -15.71
N THR A 69 12.23 7.15 -15.54
CA THR A 69 11.49 5.92 -15.79
C THR A 69 10.92 5.38 -14.49
N THR A 70 9.63 5.09 -14.46
CA THR A 70 8.91 4.66 -13.24
C THR A 70 7.91 3.56 -13.57
N ILE A 71 7.70 2.65 -12.62
CA ILE A 71 6.53 1.77 -12.59
C ILE A 71 5.37 2.57 -12.00
N GLN A 72 4.41 2.90 -12.84
CA GLN A 72 3.13 3.43 -12.41
C GLN A 72 2.22 2.30 -11.94
N HIS A 73 1.82 2.36 -10.68
CA HIS A 73 0.98 1.39 -9.98
C HIS A 73 -0.26 2.09 -9.44
N PRO A 74 -1.46 1.49 -9.51
CA PRO A 74 -2.68 2.11 -8.98
C PRO A 74 -2.71 2.16 -7.44
N GLY A 75 -1.65 1.72 -6.74
CA GLY A 75 -1.64 1.43 -5.32
C GLY A 75 -2.31 0.10 -4.95
N ALA A 76 -2.31 -0.23 -3.65
CA ALA A 76 -2.80 -1.50 -3.13
C ALA A 76 -3.33 -1.34 -1.69
N ALA A 77 -4.10 -2.34 -1.24
CA ALA A 77 -4.51 -2.47 0.16
C ALA A 77 -3.82 -3.70 0.79
N VAL A 78 -3.46 -3.59 2.06
CA VAL A 78 -2.84 -4.65 2.86
C VAL A 78 -3.60 -4.77 4.16
N ILE A 79 -4.02 -5.98 4.49
CA ILE A 79 -4.92 -6.24 5.60
C ILE A 79 -4.19 -7.09 6.63
N LEU A 80 -4.24 -6.69 7.89
CA LEU A 80 -3.85 -7.49 9.06
C LEU A 80 -5.14 -8.00 9.71
N PRO A 81 -5.63 -9.22 9.36
CA PRO A 81 -6.87 -9.74 9.87
C PRO A 81 -6.61 -10.44 11.20
N ILE A 82 -7.24 -9.98 12.27
CA ILE A 82 -7.08 -10.51 13.62
C ILE A 82 -8.35 -11.25 14.01
N THR A 83 -8.20 -12.54 14.31
CA THR A 83 -9.28 -13.41 14.78
C THR A 83 -9.66 -13.09 16.22
N SER A 84 -10.82 -13.59 16.68
CA SER A 84 -11.29 -13.38 18.05
C SER A 84 -10.39 -14.00 19.13
N ASN A 85 -9.54 -14.96 18.77
CA ASN A 85 -8.54 -15.57 19.64
C ASN A 85 -7.14 -14.93 19.50
N GLY A 86 -7.03 -13.77 18.82
CA GLY A 86 -5.79 -13.00 18.72
C GLY A 86 -4.75 -13.58 17.76
N LYS A 87 -5.16 -14.48 16.86
CA LYS A 87 -4.31 -14.96 15.77
C LYS A 87 -4.47 -14.06 14.54
N VAL A 88 -3.48 -14.12 13.67
CA VAL A 88 -3.49 -13.43 12.39
C VAL A 88 -3.72 -14.43 11.27
N ILE A 89 -4.59 -14.07 10.33
CA ILE A 89 -4.76 -14.80 9.08
C ILE A 89 -3.70 -14.34 8.09
N LEU A 90 -2.96 -15.29 7.55
CA LEU A 90 -1.96 -15.10 6.50
C LEU A 90 -2.32 -15.93 5.28
N ILE A 91 -1.65 -15.58 4.19
CA ILE A 91 -1.59 -16.37 2.97
C ILE A 91 -0.15 -16.89 2.77
N ASN A 92 -0.02 -18.14 2.37
CA ASN A 92 1.20 -18.71 1.81
C ASN A 92 1.01 -18.74 0.30
N GLN A 93 1.61 -17.79 -0.41
CA GLN A 93 1.38 -17.59 -1.84
C GLN A 93 2.64 -17.95 -2.64
N PHE A 94 2.45 -18.68 -3.74
CA PHE A 94 3.53 -18.85 -4.71
C PHE A 94 3.66 -17.60 -5.56
N ARG A 95 4.82 -16.92 -5.51
CA ARG A 95 5.09 -15.72 -6.32
C ARG A 95 5.92 -16.09 -7.55
N PRO A 96 5.36 -16.10 -8.77
CA PRO A 96 6.06 -16.53 -9.99
C PRO A 96 7.34 -15.74 -10.28
N SER A 97 7.34 -14.44 -10.01
CA SER A 97 8.52 -13.56 -10.20
C SER A 97 9.74 -14.00 -9.38
N LEU A 98 9.51 -14.69 -8.25
CA LEU A 98 10.55 -15.16 -7.36
C LEU A 98 10.68 -16.69 -7.36
N LYS A 99 9.75 -17.39 -8.02
CA LYS A 99 9.65 -18.86 -8.06
C LYS A 99 9.72 -19.51 -6.66
N LYS A 100 9.09 -18.87 -5.68
CA LYS A 100 9.08 -19.32 -4.28
C LYS A 100 7.73 -19.06 -3.62
N TRP A 101 7.48 -19.83 -2.57
CA TRP A 101 6.39 -19.59 -1.63
C TRP A 101 6.78 -18.51 -0.63
N LEU A 102 5.86 -17.61 -0.35
CA LEU A 102 6.02 -16.53 0.62
C LEU A 102 4.84 -16.51 1.57
N LEU A 103 5.14 -16.37 2.86
CA LEU A 103 4.16 -16.05 3.89
C LEU A 103 3.95 -14.53 3.90
N GLU A 104 2.71 -14.13 3.63
CA GLU A 104 2.32 -12.74 3.43
C GLU A 104 0.98 -12.46 4.14
N LEU A 105 0.74 -11.19 4.45
CA LEU A 105 -0.61 -10.71 4.73
C LEU A 105 -1.43 -10.66 3.43
N PRO A 106 -2.75 -10.90 3.48
CA PRO A 106 -3.62 -10.69 2.34
C PRO A 106 -3.55 -9.24 1.87
N ALA A 107 -3.44 -9.07 0.56
CA ALA A 107 -3.22 -7.79 -0.08
C ALA A 107 -3.41 -7.88 -1.58
N GLY A 108 -4.00 -6.84 -2.16
CA GLY A 108 -4.11 -6.76 -3.60
C GLY A 108 -4.24 -5.34 -4.13
N THR A 109 -4.31 -5.27 -5.46
CA THR A 109 -4.14 -4.04 -6.23
C THR A 109 -5.48 -3.33 -6.35
N MET A 110 -5.49 -2.00 -6.22
CA MET A 110 -6.74 -1.23 -6.34
C MET A 110 -7.26 -1.25 -7.79
N GLU A 111 -8.57 -1.47 -7.94
CA GLU A 111 -9.26 -1.32 -9.21
C GLU A 111 -9.58 0.15 -9.53
N GLN A 112 -9.97 0.42 -10.78
CA GLN A 112 -10.23 1.79 -11.21
C GLN A 112 -11.42 2.40 -10.45
N GLY A 113 -11.14 3.47 -9.70
CA GLY A 113 -12.16 4.17 -8.90
C GLY A 113 -12.49 3.49 -7.57
N GLU A 114 -11.80 2.39 -7.24
CA GLU A 114 -11.95 1.68 -5.98
C GLU A 114 -11.30 2.48 -4.83
N THR A 115 -11.96 2.53 -3.69
CA THR A 115 -11.35 3.13 -2.49
C THR A 115 -10.41 2.11 -1.84
N PRO A 116 -9.36 2.54 -1.10
CA PRO A 116 -8.48 1.61 -0.41
C PRO A 116 -9.21 0.67 0.56
N LEU A 117 -10.31 1.12 1.17
CA LEU A 117 -11.10 0.32 2.08
C LEU A 117 -11.95 -0.73 1.34
N ASP A 118 -12.51 -0.38 0.18
CA ASP A 118 -13.29 -1.33 -0.61
C ASP A 118 -12.38 -2.41 -1.21
N CYS A 119 -11.18 -2.02 -1.68
CA CYS A 119 -10.12 -2.94 -2.06
C CYS A 119 -9.76 -3.87 -0.90
N ALA A 120 -9.52 -3.33 0.31
CA ALA A 120 -9.19 -4.13 1.48
C ALA A 120 -10.26 -5.19 1.81
N LYS A 121 -11.55 -4.84 1.69
CA LYS A 121 -12.66 -5.77 1.93
C LYS A 121 -12.73 -6.87 0.88
N ARG A 122 -12.61 -6.49 -0.40
CA ARG A 122 -12.65 -7.41 -1.53
C ARG A 122 -11.51 -8.42 -1.47
N GLU A 123 -10.28 -7.94 -1.31
CA GLU A 123 -9.08 -8.80 -1.28
C GLU A 123 -9.08 -9.73 -0.07
N LEU A 124 -9.50 -9.25 1.10
CA LEU A 124 -9.64 -10.11 2.28
C LEU A 124 -10.59 -11.28 2.01
N GLU A 125 -11.73 -11.00 1.39
CA GLU A 125 -12.71 -12.01 1.04
C GLU A 125 -12.15 -12.97 -0.02
N GLU A 126 -11.67 -12.45 -1.15
CA GLU A 126 -11.20 -13.25 -2.29
C GLU A 126 -10.02 -14.16 -1.95
N GLU A 127 -9.01 -13.67 -1.23
CA GLU A 127 -7.78 -14.39 -0.93
C GLU A 127 -7.85 -15.29 0.31
N THR A 128 -8.80 -15.06 1.22
CA THR A 128 -8.84 -15.80 2.50
C THR A 128 -10.17 -16.46 2.80
N GLY A 129 -11.24 -16.08 2.11
CA GLY A 129 -12.60 -16.49 2.43
C GLY A 129 -13.17 -15.80 3.66
N TYR A 130 -12.50 -14.79 4.22
CA TYR A 130 -13.00 -14.05 5.38
C TYR A 130 -13.55 -12.67 5.00
N SER A 131 -14.62 -12.28 5.66
CA SER A 131 -15.07 -10.88 5.75
C SER A 131 -14.77 -10.34 7.14
N ALA A 132 -14.83 -9.02 7.32
CA ALA A 132 -14.62 -8.38 8.61
C ALA A 132 -15.68 -7.31 8.87
N GLY A 133 -16.17 -7.24 10.11
CA GLY A 133 -17.12 -6.21 10.55
C GLY A 133 -16.46 -4.84 10.74
N GLN A 134 -15.16 -4.82 11.06
CA GLN A 134 -14.42 -3.59 11.33
C GLN A 134 -13.08 -3.54 10.59
N PHE A 135 -12.78 -2.36 10.07
CA PHE A 135 -11.49 -2.03 9.45
C PHE A 135 -10.97 -0.73 10.03
N GLN A 136 -9.76 -0.77 10.56
CA GLN A 136 -9.09 0.38 11.12
C GLN A 136 -7.87 0.73 10.27
N SER A 137 -7.85 1.93 9.70
CA SER A 137 -6.71 2.37 8.90
C SER A 137 -5.47 2.58 9.78
N LEU A 138 -4.34 2.06 9.32
CA LEU A 138 -3.02 2.35 9.84
C LEU A 138 -2.30 3.38 8.95
N GLY A 139 -2.96 4.00 7.98
CA GLY A 139 -2.34 4.87 6.98
C GLY A 139 -1.62 4.08 5.89
N GLN A 140 -0.48 4.59 5.40
CA GLN A 140 0.18 4.03 4.21
C GLN A 140 1.67 3.72 4.38
N VAL A 141 2.23 2.94 3.44
CA VAL A 141 3.67 2.69 3.25
C VAL A 141 4.02 2.73 1.76
N THR A 142 5.31 2.97 1.46
CA THR A 142 5.87 3.07 0.10
C THR A 142 6.90 1.95 -0.09
N PRO A 143 6.55 0.82 -0.72
CA PRO A 143 7.43 -0.35 -0.75
C PRO A 143 8.67 -0.15 -1.64
N LEU A 144 8.54 0.61 -2.74
CA LEU A 144 9.53 0.66 -3.82
C LEU A 144 9.78 2.09 -4.34
N ALA A 145 9.86 3.08 -3.44
CA ALA A 145 9.93 4.52 -3.75
C ALA A 145 11.08 4.95 -4.70
N GLY A 146 12.06 4.09 -4.95
CA GLY A 146 13.16 4.38 -5.89
C GLY A 146 12.76 4.32 -7.37
N PHE A 147 11.71 3.57 -7.73
CA PHE A 147 11.32 3.37 -9.13
C PHE A 147 9.85 2.98 -9.33
N CYS A 148 9.03 2.97 -8.28
CA CYS A 148 7.60 2.68 -8.34
C CYS A 148 6.84 3.74 -7.52
N ASP A 149 5.72 4.23 -8.06
CA ASP A 149 4.85 5.20 -7.37
C ASP A 149 3.80 4.53 -6.47
N GLU A 150 3.89 3.21 -6.27
CA GLU A 150 2.97 2.43 -5.45
C GLU A 150 2.87 2.96 -4.00
N ILE A 151 1.62 3.20 -3.59
CA ILE A 151 1.23 3.42 -2.21
C ILE A 151 0.40 2.23 -1.73
N GLN A 152 0.81 1.63 -0.62
CA GLN A 152 0.09 0.54 0.03
C GLN A 152 -0.65 1.07 1.26
N HIS A 153 -1.97 0.94 1.26
CA HIS A 153 -2.84 1.34 2.35
C HIS A 153 -3.03 0.17 3.33
N LEU A 154 -2.73 0.41 4.59
CA LEU A 154 -2.67 -0.62 5.63
C LEU A 154 -3.93 -0.58 6.49
N PHE A 155 -4.48 -1.74 6.80
CA PHE A 155 -5.65 -1.89 7.66
C PHE A 155 -5.48 -3.00 8.69
N VAL A 156 -6.00 -2.79 9.90
CA VAL A 156 -6.32 -3.88 10.81
C VAL A 156 -7.77 -4.26 10.60
N ALA A 157 -8.06 -5.54 10.39
CA ALA A 157 -9.42 -6.06 10.25
C ALA A 157 -9.77 -6.94 11.46
N SER A 158 -10.96 -6.74 12.02
CA SER A 158 -11.45 -7.50 13.17
C SER A 158 -12.93 -7.84 13.01
N GLU A 159 -13.47 -8.65 13.93
CA GLU A 159 -14.82 -9.23 13.80
C GLU A 159 -14.93 -10.07 12.52
N LEU A 160 -13.98 -10.99 12.36
CA LEU A 160 -13.87 -11.82 11.17
C LEU A 160 -14.99 -12.86 11.09
N ASN A 161 -15.53 -13.07 9.90
CA ASN A 161 -16.55 -14.06 9.61
C ASN A 161 -16.18 -14.84 8.34
N LEU A 162 -16.29 -16.16 8.39
CA LEU A 162 -16.13 -17.00 7.21
C LEU A 162 -17.23 -16.70 6.19
N THR A 163 -16.83 -16.67 4.93
CA THR A 163 -17.69 -16.49 3.77
C THR A 163 -17.55 -17.71 2.85
N THR A 164 -18.40 -17.78 1.83
CA THR A 164 -18.30 -18.79 0.78
C THR A 164 -17.46 -18.32 -0.40
N ARG A 165 -16.94 -17.10 -0.37
CA ARG A 165 -16.22 -16.49 -1.49
C ARG A 165 -14.73 -16.59 -1.21
N PHE A 166 -14.13 -17.68 -1.68
CA PHE A 166 -12.69 -17.83 -1.83
C PHE A 166 -12.44 -18.05 -3.32
N SER A 167 -11.87 -17.06 -3.98
CA SER A 167 -11.82 -16.98 -5.44
C SER A 167 -10.59 -16.19 -5.85
N CYS A 168 -9.46 -16.88 -5.95
CA CYS A 168 -8.21 -16.29 -6.42
C CYS A 168 -8.23 -16.18 -7.96
N ASP A 169 -7.41 -15.28 -8.51
CA ASP A 169 -7.16 -15.20 -9.96
C ASP A 169 -6.50 -16.50 -10.48
N ASP A 170 -6.62 -16.76 -11.80
CA ASP A 170 -6.01 -17.95 -12.44
C ASP A 170 -4.49 -18.05 -12.23
N ASP A 171 -3.81 -16.91 -12.02
CA ASP A 171 -2.37 -16.84 -11.76
C ASP A 171 -1.98 -16.87 -10.28
N GLU A 172 -2.95 -17.09 -9.38
CA GLU A 172 -2.75 -17.08 -7.93
C GLU A 172 -2.90 -18.47 -7.32
N VAL A 173 -1.86 -18.89 -6.60
CA VAL A 173 -1.87 -20.14 -5.82
C VAL A 173 -1.61 -19.79 -4.37
N ILE A 174 -2.66 -19.88 -3.56
CA ILE A 174 -2.70 -19.41 -2.18
C ILE A 174 -3.16 -20.52 -1.23
N GLU A 175 -2.46 -20.66 -0.10
CA GLU A 175 -2.92 -21.43 1.05
C GLU A 175 -3.18 -20.48 2.23
N VAL A 176 -4.33 -20.62 2.89
CA VAL A 176 -4.69 -19.79 4.05
C VAL A 176 -4.25 -20.49 5.33
N LEU A 177 -3.60 -19.74 6.23
CA LEU A 177 -3.16 -20.25 7.53
C LEU A 177 -3.28 -19.19 8.62
N GLU A 178 -3.32 -19.65 9.87
CA GLU A 178 -3.33 -18.78 11.04
C GLU A 178 -2.05 -18.93 11.85
N LEU A 179 -1.51 -17.81 12.33
CA LEU A 179 -0.37 -17.80 13.23
C LEU A 179 -0.62 -16.82 14.40
N THR A 180 -0.05 -17.08 15.57
CA THR A 180 -0.05 -16.08 16.65
C THR A 180 0.91 -14.94 16.33
N ILE A 181 0.71 -13.78 16.95
CA ILE A 181 1.62 -12.63 16.79
C ILE A 181 3.06 -13.00 17.15
N GLU A 182 3.27 -13.81 18.17
CA GLU A 182 4.59 -14.31 18.56
C GLU A 182 5.19 -15.19 17.47
N GLU A 183 4.42 -16.07 16.85
CA GLU A 183 4.87 -16.90 15.73
C GLU A 183 5.27 -16.05 14.52
N LEU A 184 4.48 -15.02 14.16
CA LEU A 184 4.84 -14.07 13.10
C LEU A 184 6.18 -13.39 13.42
N GLN A 185 6.31 -12.85 14.63
CA GLN A 185 7.54 -12.17 15.04
C GLN A 185 8.75 -13.10 14.98
N GLN A 186 8.62 -14.37 15.40
CA GLN A 186 9.72 -15.32 15.31
C GLN A 186 10.07 -15.66 13.87
N LYS A 187 9.06 -15.83 12.99
CA LYS A 187 9.29 -16.06 11.57
C LYS A 187 9.97 -14.88 10.88
N ILE A 188 9.62 -13.65 11.25
CA ILE A 188 10.29 -12.43 10.78
C ILE A 188 11.76 -12.41 11.26
N ARG A 189 12.01 -12.66 12.55
CA ARG A 189 13.39 -12.69 13.11
C ARG A 189 14.29 -13.74 12.47
N ASN A 190 13.71 -14.84 12.00
CA ASN A 190 14.42 -15.96 11.40
C ASN A 190 14.44 -15.91 9.86
N ASP A 191 14.09 -14.77 9.25
CA ASP A 191 14.02 -14.57 7.79
C ASP A 191 13.09 -15.56 7.04
N GLN A 192 12.15 -16.18 7.75
CA GLN A 192 11.09 -17.01 7.16
C GLN A 192 9.95 -16.16 6.59
N ILE A 193 9.77 -14.95 7.12
CA ILE A 193 8.94 -13.90 6.53
C ILE A 193 9.86 -12.73 6.18
N THR A 194 9.98 -12.46 4.89
CA THR A 194 10.79 -11.35 4.34
C THR A 194 9.96 -10.36 3.54
N ASP A 195 8.65 -10.61 3.44
CA ASP A 195 7.72 -9.73 2.74
C ASP A 195 7.59 -8.39 3.46
N THR A 196 7.88 -7.31 2.72
CA THR A 196 8.03 -5.96 3.29
C THR A 196 6.72 -5.44 3.85
N LYS A 197 5.62 -5.62 3.13
CA LYS A 197 4.29 -5.13 3.56
C LYS A 197 3.80 -5.85 4.82
N THR A 198 4.06 -7.15 4.93
CA THR A 198 3.75 -7.94 6.13
C THR A 198 4.49 -7.40 7.36
N ILE A 199 5.81 -7.22 7.25
CA ILE A 199 6.64 -6.71 8.36
C ILE A 199 6.22 -5.28 8.73
N ALA A 200 6.03 -4.41 7.74
CA ALA A 200 5.67 -3.02 7.96
C ALA A 200 4.29 -2.87 8.60
N CYS A 201 3.29 -3.63 8.13
CA CYS A 201 1.93 -3.58 8.69
C CYS A 201 1.88 -4.08 10.13
N LEU A 202 2.55 -5.21 10.43
CA LEU A 202 2.67 -5.72 11.80
C LEU A 202 3.34 -4.69 12.72
N SER A 203 4.46 -4.11 12.29
CA SER A 203 5.19 -3.10 13.06
C SER A 203 4.33 -1.86 13.31
N LYS A 204 3.61 -1.39 12.30
CA LYS A 204 2.74 -0.21 12.43
C LYS A 204 1.56 -0.47 13.35
N ALA A 205 0.94 -1.65 13.26
CA ALA A 205 -0.13 -2.06 14.16
C ALA A 205 0.33 -2.05 15.64
N GLN A 206 1.52 -2.59 15.94
CA GLN A 206 2.13 -2.56 17.27
C GLN A 206 2.39 -1.13 17.76
N LEU A 207 3.03 -0.30 16.94
CA LEU A 207 3.35 1.09 17.30
C LEU A 207 2.11 1.95 17.52
N CYS A 208 1.00 1.61 16.86
CA CYS A 208 -0.28 2.28 17.05
C CYS A 208 -1.15 1.66 18.17
N GLY A 209 -0.69 0.60 18.84
CA GLY A 209 -1.40 -0.02 19.98
C GLY A 209 -2.59 -0.90 19.59
N TYR A 210 -2.59 -1.48 18.38
CA TYR A 210 -3.62 -2.43 17.94
C TYR A 210 -3.29 -3.89 18.27
N LEU A 211 -2.09 -4.15 18.78
CA LEU A 211 -1.55 -5.45 19.16
C LEU A 211 -0.93 -5.39 20.55
#